data_AF-A0A7X6VFL8-F1
#
_entry.id   AF-A0A7X6VFL8-F1
#
_cell.length_a   1.000
_cell.length_b   1.000
_cell.length_c   1.000
_cell.angle_alpha   90.00
_cell.angle_beta   90.00
_cell.angle_gamma   90.00
#
_symmetry.space_group_name_H-M   'P 1'
#
loop_
_entity.id
_entity.type
_entity.pdbx_description
1 polymer ?
#
loop_
_entity_poly.entity_id
_entity_poly.type
_entity_poly.pdbx_seq_one_letter_code
_entity_poly.pdbx_strand_id
1 'polypeptide(L)'
;MFGCKKILCIGTTILGLILIGLGVFLLATGFPLSFITIGVIVAGILLLVIGRLGKCLKAPGLLCLLLTLITLFLIITGVLAIALLFALTIGLILIGLGVLTLLLTVICLINTCCCPFNDKPKC
;
A
#
# COMPACT_ATOMS: atom_id res chain seq x y z
N MET A 1 11.05 -16.93 13.00
CA MET A 1 9.61 -16.71 12.71
C MET A 1 9.10 -15.28 12.95
N PHE A 2 9.66 -14.47 13.86
CA PHE A 2 9.26 -13.06 14.04
C PHE A 2 9.81 -12.07 12.98
N GLY A 3 10.87 -12.45 12.26
CA GLY A 3 11.56 -11.58 11.30
C GLY A 3 10.70 -11.15 10.10
N CYS A 4 10.04 -12.09 9.40
CA CYS A 4 9.25 -11.77 8.20
C CYS A 4 8.07 -10.85 8.47
N LYS A 5 7.32 -11.07 9.56
CA LYS A 5 6.20 -10.19 9.93
C LYS A 5 6.67 -8.78 10.29
N LYS A 6 7.83 -8.66 10.96
CA LYS A 6 8.43 -7.38 11.30
C LYS A 6 8.93 -6.64 10.05
N ILE A 7 9.59 -7.35 9.12
CA ILE A 7 10.02 -6.79 7.83
C ILE A 7 8.82 -6.30 7.01
N LEU A 8 7.74 -7.08 6.91
CA LEU A 8 6.53 -6.69 6.17
C LEU A 8 5.87 -5.46 6.80
N CYS A 9 5.78 -5.42 8.13
CA CYS A 9 5.18 -4.27 8.80
C CYS A 9 6.04 -3.00 8.65
N ILE A 10 7.37 -3.12 8.69
CA ILE A 10 8.29 -2.01 8.40
C ILE A 10 8.14 -1.55 6.95
N GLY A 11 8.14 -2.49 5.99
CA GLY A 11 8.00 -2.18 4.57
C GLY A 11 6.69 -1.46 4.26
N THR A 12 5.57 -1.93 4.82
CA THR A 12 4.25 -1.29 4.64
C THR A 12 4.16 0.09 5.29
N THR A 13 4.85 0.30 6.42
CA THR A 13 4.94 1.62 7.07
C THR A 13 5.75 2.61 6.22
N ILE A 14 6.91 2.17 5.69
CA ILE A 14 7.74 2.97 4.79
C ILE A 14 6.95 3.34 3.53
N LEU A 15 6.26 2.36 2.97
CA LEU A 15 5.41 2.55 1.80
C LEU A 15 4.28 3.56 2.08
N GLY A 16 3.63 3.48 3.23
CA GLY A 16 2.63 4.46 3.66
C GLY A 16 3.19 5.88 3.74
N LEU A 17 4.40 6.04 4.30
CA LEU A 17 5.12 7.32 4.32
C LEU A 17 5.39 7.87 2.92
N ILE A 18 5.83 7.02 1.99
CA ILE A 18 6.07 7.39 0.59
C ILE A 18 4.75 7.82 -0.08
N LEU A 19 3.65 7.09 0.15
CA LEU A 19 2.33 7.46 -0.37
C LEU A 19 1.89 8.85 0.14
N ILE A 20 2.04 9.13 1.43
CA ILE A 20 1.69 10.46 1.96
C ILE A 20 2.55 11.54 1.33
N GLY A 21 3.86 11.33 1.24
CA GLY A 21 4.77 12.29 0.61
C GLY A 21 4.40 12.58 -0.84
N LEU A 22 4.07 11.53 -1.60
CA LEU A 22 3.59 11.65 -2.98
C LEU A 22 2.24 12.40 -3.05
N GLY A 23 1.31 12.10 -2.14
CA GLY A 23 0.03 12.76 -2.04
C GLY A 23 0.14 14.26 -1.78
N VAL A 24 1.01 14.66 -0.85
CA VAL A 24 1.29 16.08 -0.56
C VAL A 24 1.97 16.75 -1.76
N PHE A 25 2.88 16.06 -2.45
CA PHE A 25 3.52 16.57 -3.66
C PHE A 25 2.51 16.83 -4.79
N LEU A 26 1.58 15.90 -5.01
CA LEU A 26 0.48 16.07 -5.97
C LEU A 26 -0.44 17.24 -5.59
N LEU A 27 -0.66 17.45 -4.30
CA LEU A 27 -1.46 18.57 -3.80
C LEU A 27 -0.75 19.91 -4.05
N ALA A 28 0.56 19.98 -3.80
CA ALA A 28 1.37 21.18 -4.01
C ALA A 28 1.52 21.53 -5.50
N THR A 29 1.57 20.52 -6.37
CA THR A 29 1.65 20.70 -7.83
C THR A 29 0.32 21.05 -8.48
N GLY A 30 -0.77 21.16 -7.70
CA GLY A 30 -2.07 21.56 -8.19
C GLY A 30 -2.71 20.54 -9.14
N PHE A 31 -2.47 19.25 -8.91
CA PHE A 31 -2.95 18.20 -9.80
C PHE A 31 -4.50 18.23 -9.89
N PRO A 32 -5.09 18.31 -11.09
CA PRO A 32 -6.52 18.59 -11.27
C PRO A 32 -7.42 17.43 -10.82
N LEU A 33 -6.87 16.23 -10.65
CA LEU A 33 -7.60 15.05 -10.20
C LEU A 33 -7.58 14.93 -8.68
N SER A 34 -8.37 15.76 -8.00
CA SER A 34 -8.46 15.85 -6.53
C SER A 34 -8.80 14.50 -5.87
N PHE A 35 -9.57 13.65 -6.55
CA PHE A 35 -9.92 12.32 -6.06
C PHE A 35 -8.71 11.40 -5.92
N ILE A 36 -7.72 11.53 -6.81
CA ILE A 36 -6.48 10.74 -6.76
C ILE A 36 -5.65 11.17 -5.56
N THR A 37 -5.44 12.48 -5.39
CA THR A 37 -4.69 13.06 -4.28
C THR A 37 -5.26 12.65 -2.93
N ILE A 38 -6.57 12.82 -2.75
CA ILE A 38 -7.26 12.45 -1.52
C ILE A 38 -7.12 10.94 -1.27
N GLY A 39 -7.35 10.11 -2.29
CA GLY A 39 -7.24 8.66 -2.15
C GLY A 39 -5.82 8.19 -1.79
N VAL A 40 -4.78 8.75 -2.39
CA VAL A 40 -3.37 8.44 -2.07
C VAL A 40 -3.03 8.83 -0.63
N ILE A 41 -3.46 10.02 -0.18
CA ILE A 41 -3.22 10.49 1.19
C ILE A 41 -3.96 9.60 2.20
N VAL A 42 -5.24 9.32 1.97
CA VAL A 42 -6.06 8.50 2.87
C VAL A 42 -5.51 7.07 2.95
N ALA A 43 -5.13 6.47 1.82
CA ALA A 43 -4.49 5.16 1.78
C ALA A 43 -3.17 5.13 2.59
N GLY A 44 -2.33 6.15 2.43
CA GLY A 44 -1.08 6.29 3.16
C GLY A 44 -1.29 6.41 4.69
N ILE A 45 -2.25 7.23 5.12
CA ILE A 45 -2.61 7.37 6.53
C ILE A 45 -3.12 6.04 7.10
N LEU A 46 -3.99 5.35 6.36
CA LEU A 46 -4.56 4.08 6.80
C LEU A 46 -3.48 3.02 7.01
N LEU A 47 -2.51 2.93 6.08
CA LEU A 47 -1.34 2.05 6.22
C LEU A 47 -0.50 2.40 7.46
N LEU A 48 -0.24 3.69 7.69
CA LEU A 48 0.54 4.16 8.84
C LEU A 48 -0.11 3.84 10.19
N VAL A 49 -1.42 4.05 10.30
CA VAL A 49 -2.19 3.74 11.52
C VAL A 49 -2.12 2.24 11.82
N ILE A 50 -2.29 1.40 10.81
CA ILE A 50 -2.25 -0.06 10.96
C ILE A 50 -0.84 -0.56 11.29
N GLY A 51 0.19 0.04 10.68
CA GLY A 51 1.60 -0.27 10.94
C GLY A 51 2.04 0.09 12.36
N ARG A 52 1.73 1.32 12.82
CA ARG A 52 2.08 1.82 14.17
C ARG A 52 1.39 1.09 15.30
N LEU A 53 0.12 0.72 15.14
CA LEU A 53 -0.66 0.05 16.21
C LEU A 53 -0.24 -1.41 16.44
N GLY A 54 0.75 -1.94 15.72
CA GLY A 54 1.13 -3.36 15.80
C GLY A 54 0.03 -4.32 15.34
N LYS A 55 -1.08 -3.80 14.79
CA LYS A 55 -2.20 -4.57 14.25
C LYS A 55 -1.77 -5.43 13.06
N CYS A 56 -0.66 -5.07 12.39
CA CYS A 56 0.06 -5.94 11.45
C CYS A 56 0.24 -7.37 11.94
N LEU A 57 0.61 -7.57 13.22
CA LEU A 57 0.91 -8.91 13.72
C LEU A 57 -0.36 -9.72 14.02
N LYS A 58 -1.45 -9.04 14.33
CA LYS A 58 -2.68 -9.64 14.85
C LYS A 58 -3.61 -10.11 13.73
N ALA A 59 -3.59 -9.46 12.55
CA ALA A 59 -4.40 -9.85 11.40
C ALA A 59 -3.65 -9.61 10.07
N PRO A 60 -2.76 -10.53 9.64
CA PRO A 60 -2.02 -10.40 8.38
C PRO A 60 -2.94 -10.39 7.16
N GLY A 61 -4.07 -11.10 7.21
CA GLY A 61 -5.04 -11.15 6.11
C GLY A 61 -5.70 -9.80 5.79
N LEU A 62 -6.07 -9.02 6.82
CA LEU A 62 -6.67 -7.70 6.63
C LEU A 62 -5.67 -6.73 5.97
N LEU A 63 -4.40 -6.84 6.36
CA LEU A 63 -3.33 -6.02 5.81
C LEU A 63 -3.05 -6.38 4.35
N CYS A 64 -3.03 -7.67 4.04
CA CYS A 64 -2.91 -8.15 2.66
C CYS A 64 -4.05 -7.63 1.79
N LEU A 65 -5.29 -7.75 2.26
CA LEU A 65 -6.48 -7.27 1.55
C LEU A 65 -6.42 -5.76 1.32
N LEU A 66 -5.97 -5.00 2.32
CA LEU A 66 -5.79 -3.55 2.19
C LEU A 66 -4.68 -3.20 1.19
N LEU A 67 -3.56 -3.93 1.23
CA LEU A 67 -2.49 -3.75 0.24
C LEU A 67 -2.98 -4.03 -1.18
N THR A 68 -3.78 -5.09 -1.37
CA THR A 68 -4.41 -5.40 -2.66
C THR A 68 -5.32 -4.27 -3.13
N LEU A 69 -6.13 -3.71 -2.22
CA LEU A 69 -7.02 -2.59 -2.53
C LEU A 69 -6.22 -1.35 -2.96
N ILE A 70 -5.13 -1.06 -2.26
CA ILE A 70 -4.24 0.07 -2.56
C ILE A 70 -3.48 -0.15 -3.88
N THR A 71 -3.00 -1.37 -4.15
CA THR A 71 -2.35 -1.69 -5.45
C THR A 71 -3.30 -1.44 -6.61
N LEU A 72 -4.55 -1.91 -6.49
CA LEU A 72 -5.54 -1.74 -7.53
C LEU A 72 -5.85 -0.26 -7.74
N PHE A 73 -6.00 0.50 -6.65
CA PHE A 73 -6.19 1.95 -6.71
C PHE A 73 -5.02 2.67 -7.40
N LEU A 74 -3.76 2.36 -7.05
CA LEU A 74 -2.57 2.97 -7.64
C LEU A 74 -2.43 2.66 -9.13
N ILE A 75 -2.71 1.42 -9.55
CA ILE A 75 -2.66 1.02 -10.96
C ILE A 75 -3.74 1.78 -11.75
N ILE A 76 -4.99 1.75 -11.29
CA ILE A 76 -6.11 2.41 -11.99
C ILE A 76 -5.87 3.92 -12.09
N THR A 77 -5.49 4.56 -10.98
CA THR A 77 -5.21 6.01 -10.98
C THR A 77 -3.98 6.39 -11.78
N GLY A 78 -2.93 5.56 -11.77
CA GLY A 78 -1.74 5.75 -12.61
C GLY A 78 -2.07 5.69 -14.10
N VAL A 79 -2.84 4.69 -14.54
CA VAL A 79 -3.32 4.58 -15.93
C VAL A 79 -4.20 5.78 -16.29
N LEU A 80 -5.09 6.19 -15.40
CA LEU A 80 -5.99 7.32 -15.62
C LEU A 80 -5.23 8.65 -15.73
N ALA A 81 -4.17 8.84 -14.93
CA ALA A 81 -3.30 10.02 -14.99
C ALA A 81 -2.54 10.11 -16.33
N ILE A 82 -2.10 8.97 -16.88
CA ILE A 82 -1.46 8.92 -18.20
C ILE A 82 -2.48 9.25 -19.29
N ALA A 83 -3.66 8.61 -19.24
CA ALA A 83 -4.67 8.74 -20.27
C ALA A 83 -5.31 10.14 -20.34
N LEU A 84 -5.61 10.76 -19.20
CA LEU A 84 -6.31 12.06 -19.16
C LEU A 84 -5.38 13.27 -19.25
N LEU A 85 -4.23 13.21 -18.60
CA LEU A 85 -3.38 14.40 -18.39
C LEU A 85 -2.05 14.33 -19.15
N PHE A 86 -1.78 13.24 -19.88
CA PHE A 86 -0.48 12.99 -20.51
C PHE A 86 0.71 13.13 -19.53
N ALA A 87 0.43 13.00 -18.23
CA ALA A 87 1.41 13.20 -17.16
C ALA A 87 2.22 11.92 -16.96
N LEU A 88 3.05 11.60 -17.97
CA LEU A 88 3.78 10.34 -18.06
C LEU A 88 4.62 10.08 -16.82
N THR A 89 5.35 11.10 -16.33
CA THR A 89 6.24 10.98 -15.18
C THR A 89 5.50 10.59 -13.91
N ILE A 90 4.40 11.29 -13.60
CA ILE A 90 3.60 11.04 -12.39
C ILE A 90 2.92 9.67 -12.50
N GLY A 91 2.31 9.38 -13.64
CA GLY A 91 1.68 8.08 -13.89
C GLY A 91 2.65 6.92 -13.73
N LEU A 92 3.88 7.03 -14.24
CA LEU A 92 4.91 6.00 -14.11
C LEU A 92 5.32 5.79 -12.65
N ILE A 93 5.41 6.85 -11.85
CA ILE A 93 5.72 6.75 -10.41
C ILE A 93 4.58 6.03 -9.68
N LEU A 94 3.31 6.37 -9.96
CA LEU A 94 2.16 5.68 -9.35
C LEU A 94 2.14 4.18 -9.72
N ILE A 95 2.36 3.85 -10.99
CA ILE A 95 2.42 2.45 -11.45
C ILE A 95 3.60 1.73 -10.81
N GLY A 96 4.77 2.36 -10.73
CA GLY A 96 5.96 1.80 -10.08
C GLY A 96 5.72 1.48 -8.60
N LEU A 97 5.07 2.40 -7.87
CA LEU A 97 4.61 2.12 -6.50
C LEU A 97 3.57 1.00 -6.47
N GLY A 98 2.66 0.95 -7.44
CA GLY A 98 1.69 -0.12 -7.64
C GLY A 98 2.34 -1.49 -7.79
N VAL A 99 3.41 -1.60 -8.58
CA VAL A 99 4.15 -2.85 -8.75
C VAL A 99 4.88 -3.23 -7.46
N LEU A 100 5.52 -2.27 -6.78
CA LEU A 100 6.21 -2.52 -5.52
C LEU A 100 5.23 -3.00 -4.44
N THR A 101 4.09 -2.33 -4.31
CA THR A 101 3.01 -2.72 -3.39
C THR A 101 2.49 -4.13 -3.72
N LEU A 102 2.37 -4.49 -5.01
CA LEU A 102 1.92 -5.80 -5.46
C LEU A 102 2.91 -6.91 -5.09
N LEU A 103 4.21 -6.63 -5.17
CA LEU A 103 5.24 -7.55 -4.68
C LEU A 103 5.10 -7.80 -3.18
N LEU A 104 4.86 -6.75 -2.38
CA LEU A 104 4.58 -6.91 -0.95
C LEU A 104 3.29 -7.70 -0.70
N THR A 105 2.25 -7.50 -1.52
CA THR A 105 0.99 -8.25 -1.45
C THR A 105 1.23 -9.74 -1.69
N VAL A 106 1.98 -10.11 -2.72
CA VAL A 106 2.30 -11.52 -3.03
C VAL A 106 3.06 -12.17 -1.87
N ILE A 107 4.07 -11.48 -1.32
CA ILE A 107 4.82 -11.96 -0.15
C ILE A 107 3.90 -12.12 1.06
N CYS A 108 2.97 -11.18 1.27
CA CYS A 108 2.00 -11.22 2.35
C CYS A 108 1.00 -12.39 2.19
N LEU A 109 0.58 -12.68 0.96
CA LEU A 109 -0.35 -13.75 0.63
C LEU A 109 0.30 -15.13 0.81
N ILE A 110 1.53 -15.31 0.33
CA ILE A 110 2.32 -16.54 0.54
C ILE A 110 2.49 -16.80 2.04
N ASN A 111 2.87 -15.77 2.81
CA ASN A 111 3.08 -15.91 4.24
C ASN A 111 1.76 -16.15 5.01
N THR A 112 0.61 -15.72 4.48
CA THR A 112 -0.72 -15.99 5.06
C THR A 112 -1.19 -17.40 4.73
N CYS A 113 -1.00 -17.88 3.49
CA CYS A 113 -1.39 -19.22 3.07
C CYS A 113 -0.50 -20.32 3.67
N CYS A 114 0.81 -20.08 3.83
CA CYS A 114 1.73 -21.04 4.44
C CYS A 114 1.67 -21.06 5.99
N CYS A 115 1.01 -20.09 6.61
CA CYS A 115 0.81 -20.03 8.06
C CYS A 115 -0.65 -19.70 8.35
N PRO A 116 -1.58 -20.66 8.16
CA PRO A 116 -2.98 -20.42 8.50
C PRO A 116 -3.07 -20.05 9.98
N PHE A 117 -3.81 -18.97 10.24
CA PHE A 117 -4.19 -18.52 11.57
C PHE A 117 -5.06 -19.63 12.19
N ASN A 118 -4.42 -20.64 12.75
CA ASN A 118 -5.10 -21.71 13.46
C ASN A 118 -5.50 -21.15 14.83
N ASP A 119 -6.81 -21.08 15.08
CA ASP A 119 -7.43 -20.77 16.37
C ASP A 119 -7.13 -21.83 17.46
N LYS A 120 -5.91 -22.39 17.51
CA LYS A 120 -5.40 -23.15 18.66
C LYS A 120 -3.90 -22.96 18.85
N PRO A 121 -3.44 -22.72 20.10
CA PRO A 121 -2.02 -22.63 20.41
C PRO A 121 -1.41 -24.03 20.35
N LYS A 122 -0.67 -24.33 19.28
CA LYS A 122 0.44 -25.29 19.28
C LYS A 122 1.52 -24.82 18.31
N CYS A 123 2.32 -23.86 18.77
CA CYS A 123 3.77 -24.04 18.74
C CYS A 123 4.18 -24.40 20.17
#